data_AF-A0A6J6MQA1-F1
#
_entry.id   AF-A0A6J6MQA1-F1
#
_cell.length_a   1.000
_cell.length_b   1.000
_cell.length_c   1.000
_cell.angle_alpha   90.00
_cell.angle_beta   90.00
_cell.angle_gamma   90.00
#
_symmetry.space_group_name_H-M   'P 1'
#
loop_
_entity.id
_entity.type
_entity.pdbx_description
1 polymer ?
#
loop_
_entity_poly.entity_id
_entity_poly.type
_entity_poly.pdbx_seq_one_letter_code
_entity_poly.pdbx_strand_id
1 'polypeptide(L)'
;MPGGPAALAIQTGAPLITAYVAYQPIGITITFEAPIAVPISGTKEEQILAMTQKCADRFAANISKFPEDWHMLQRIWVDGDFMERSE
;
A
#
# COMPACT_ATOMS: atom_id res chain seq x y z
N MET A 1 -2.56 1.71 7.13
CA MET A 1 -2.06 2.20 5.82
C MET A 1 -2.32 3.70 5.72
N PRO A 2 -1.35 4.52 5.26
CA PRO A 2 -1.55 5.97 5.15
C PRO A 2 -2.49 6.33 3.99
N GLY A 3 -3.47 7.21 4.23
CA GLY A 3 -4.42 7.68 3.21
C GLY A 3 -3.90 8.80 2.30
N GLY A 4 -2.73 9.39 2.62
CA GLY A 4 -2.12 10.51 1.90
C GLY A 4 -1.98 10.32 0.38
N PRO A 5 -1.48 9.17 -0.11
CA PRO A 5 -1.35 8.92 -1.55
C PRO A 5 -2.68 9.02 -2.30
N ALA A 6 -3.75 8.42 -1.76
CA ALA A 6 -5.08 8.51 -2.35
C ALA A 6 -5.67 9.92 -2.28
N ALA A 7 -5.50 10.60 -1.14
CA ALA A 7 -5.98 11.97 -0.96
C ALA A 7 -5.34 12.94 -1.96
N LEU A 8 -4.03 12.82 -2.20
CA LEU A 8 -3.30 13.63 -3.19
C LEU A 8 -3.76 13.31 -4.62
N ALA A 9 -3.93 12.04 -4.96
CA ALA A 9 -4.41 11.64 -6.29
C ALA A 9 -5.80 12.23 -6.59
N ILE A 10 -6.73 12.17 -5.64
CA ILE A 10 -8.07 12.76 -5.77
C ILE A 10 -7.98 14.30 -5.89
N GLN A 11 -7.15 14.94 -5.07
CA GLN A 11 -7.06 16.41 -5.04
C GLN A 11 -6.38 17.01 -6.28
N THR A 12 -5.40 16.31 -6.85
CA THR A 12 -4.53 16.84 -7.91
C THR A 12 -4.84 16.26 -9.28
N GLY A 13 -5.58 15.14 -9.36
CA GLY A 13 -5.75 14.36 -10.58
C GLY A 13 -4.51 13.56 -10.98
N ALA A 14 -3.45 13.56 -10.17
CA ALA A 14 -2.25 12.77 -10.44
C ALA A 14 -2.55 11.25 -10.34
N PRO A 15 -1.94 10.41 -11.19
CA PRO A 15 -2.14 8.97 -11.13
C PRO A 15 -1.52 8.38 -9.87
N LEU A 16 -2.30 7.60 -9.12
CA LEU A 16 -1.78 6.78 -8.02
C LEU A 16 -1.35 5.41 -8.55
N ILE A 17 -0.05 5.10 -8.47
CA ILE A 17 0.51 3.80 -8.81
C ILE A 17 1.12 3.12 -7.59
N THR A 18 1.18 1.79 -7.61
CA THR A 18 1.93 0.99 -6.66
C THR A 18 3.26 0.57 -7.29
N ALA A 19 4.32 0.58 -6.49
CA ALA A 19 5.64 0.08 -6.86
C ALA A 19 6.06 -1.00 -5.86
N TYR A 20 6.64 -2.08 -6.35
CA TYR A 20 7.15 -3.19 -5.56
C TYR A 20 8.59 -3.51 -5.98
N VAL A 21 9.47 -3.71 -5.01
CA VAL A 21 10.88 -4.02 -5.24
C VAL A 21 11.14 -5.42 -4.71
N ALA A 22 11.74 -6.27 -5.55
CA ALA A 22 12.24 -7.59 -5.16
C ALA A 22 13.71 -7.73 -5.56
N TYR A 23 14.44 -8.53 -4.81
CA TYR A 23 15.81 -8.90 -5.13
C TYR A 23 15.84 -9.96 -6.22
N GLN A 24 16.89 -9.92 -7.03
CA GLN A 24 17.23 -10.97 -7.99
C GLN A 24 18.67 -11.44 -7.73
N PRO A 25 19.08 -12.59 -8.30
CA PRO A 25 20.48 -13.03 -8.19
C PRO A 25 21.50 -11.96 -8.60
N ILE A 26 21.11 -11.07 -9.52
CA ILE A 26 21.88 -9.89 -9.90
C ILE A 26 21.03 -8.61 -9.85
N GLY A 27 20.96 -7.98 -8.67
CA GLY A 27 20.36 -6.66 -8.48
C GLY A 27 18.91 -6.69 -8.00
N ILE A 28 18.09 -5.75 -8.49
CA ILE A 28 16.68 -5.59 -8.09
C ILE A 28 15.77 -5.50 -9.30
N THR A 29 14.51 -5.86 -9.11
CA THR A 29 13.42 -5.57 -10.05
C THR A 29 12.39 -4.69 -9.39
N ILE A 30 11.96 -3.65 -10.12
CA ILE A 30 10.87 -2.77 -9.71
C ILE A 30 9.67 -3.04 -10.61
N THR A 31 8.58 -3.48 -10.01
CA THR A 31 7.30 -3.69 -10.69
C THR A 31 6.39 -2.50 -10.45
N PHE A 32 5.91 -1.89 -11.52
CA PHE A 32 4.88 -0.84 -11.48
C PHE A 32 3.56 -1.41 -12.00
N GLU A 33 2.49 -1.18 -11.27
CA GLU A 33 1.14 -1.55 -11.72
C GLU A 33 0.39 -0.34 -12.26
N ALA A 34 -0.62 -0.61 -13.10
CA ALA A 34 -1.47 0.42 -13.69
C ALA A 34 -2.09 1.35 -12.62
N PRO A 35 -2.36 2.62 -12.93
CA PRO A 35 -2.97 3.55 -11.99
C PRO A 35 -4.24 3.01 -11.33
N ILE A 36 -4.38 3.26 -10.04
CA ILE A 36 -5.59 2.97 -9.28
C ILE A 36 -6.65 4.00 -9.68
N ALA A 37 -7.75 3.52 -10.23
CA ALA A 37 -8.87 4.37 -10.62
C ALA A 37 -9.52 5.01 -9.39
N VAL A 38 -9.86 6.29 -9.50
CA VAL A 38 -10.68 6.99 -8.51
C VAL A 38 -12.12 6.48 -8.63
N PRO A 39 -12.77 5.99 -7.56
CA PRO A 39 -14.16 5.58 -7.62
C PRO A 39 -15.07 6.73 -8.05
N ILE A 40 -16.04 6.44 -8.91
CA ILE A 40 -16.96 7.44 -9.49
C ILE A 40 -18.05 7.93 -8.52
N SER A 41 -18.20 7.27 -7.37
CA SER A 41 -19.24 7.53 -6.38
C SER A 41 -18.68 7.44 -4.96
N GLY A 42 -19.47 7.91 -3.99
CA GLY A 42 -19.10 7.95 -2.58
C GLY A 42 -18.54 9.31 -2.16
N THR A 43 -18.44 9.49 -0.86
CA THR A 43 -17.76 10.65 -0.26
C THR A 43 -16.27 10.60 -0.55
N LYS A 44 -15.58 11.74 -0.40
CA LYS A 44 -14.11 11.79 -0.55
C LYS A 44 -13.41 10.83 0.40
N GLU A 45 -13.92 10.64 1.62
CA GLU A 45 -13.36 9.71 2.61
C GLU A 45 -13.53 8.26 2.16
N GLU A 46 -14.69 7.89 1.64
CA GLU A 46 -14.95 6.55 1.09
C GLU A 46 -14.04 6.26 -0.12
N GLN A 47 -13.83 7.24 -0.99
CA GLN A 47 -12.91 7.12 -2.12
C GLN A 47 -11.46 6.92 -1.65
N ILE A 48 -11.00 7.70 -0.66
CA ILE A 48 -9.67 7.54 -0.07
C ILE A 48 -9.50 6.15 0.51
N LEU A 49 -10.50 5.67 1.27
CA LEU A 49 -10.48 4.35 1.88
C LEU A 49 -10.39 3.25 0.81
N ALA A 50 -11.24 3.31 -0.22
CA ALA A 50 -11.28 2.32 -1.30
C ALA A 50 -9.95 2.27 -2.08
N MET A 51 -9.39 3.42 -2.44
CA MET A 51 -8.10 3.49 -3.13
C MET A 51 -6.95 3.00 -2.24
N THR A 52 -6.97 3.33 -0.95
CA THR A 52 -5.96 2.87 0.02
C THR A 52 -6.03 1.35 0.21
N GLN A 53 -7.23 0.79 0.27
CA GLN A 53 -7.42 -0.65 0.32
C GLN A 53 -6.87 -1.32 -0.94
N LYS A 54 -7.09 -0.72 -2.12
CA LYS A 54 -6.53 -1.26 -3.37
C LYS A 54 -5.00 -1.27 -3.38
N CYS A 55 -4.35 -0.28 -2.77
CA CYS A 55 -2.91 -0.31 -2.52
C CYS A 55 -2.53 -1.48 -1.62
N ALA A 56 -3.25 -1.69 -0.51
CA ALA A 56 -2.99 -2.77 0.43
C ALA A 56 -3.13 -4.16 -0.24
N ASP A 57 -4.18 -4.37 -1.05
CA ASP A 57 -4.40 -5.63 -1.78
C ASP A 57 -3.24 -5.91 -2.75
N ARG A 58 -2.78 -4.88 -3.47
CA ARG A 58 -1.65 -4.99 -4.40
C ARG A 58 -0.32 -5.24 -3.69
N PHE A 59 -0.10 -4.58 -2.55
CA PHE A 59 1.07 -4.87 -1.73
C PHE A 59 1.03 -6.30 -1.20
N ALA A 60 -0.09 -6.75 -0.64
CA ALA A 60 -0.24 -8.13 -0.18
C ALA A 60 0.04 -9.15 -1.30
N ALA A 61 -0.51 -8.92 -2.50
CA ALA A 61 -0.32 -9.80 -3.65
C ALA A 61 1.12 -9.83 -4.20
N ASN A 62 1.90 -8.75 -4.06
CA ASN A 62 3.29 -8.73 -4.50
C ASN A 62 4.26 -9.19 -3.40
N ILE A 63 4.02 -8.80 -2.15
CA ILE A 63 4.77 -9.29 -0.99
C ILE A 63 4.68 -10.81 -0.90
N SER A 64 3.52 -11.42 -1.18
CA SER A 64 3.38 -12.88 -1.13
C SER A 64 4.22 -13.64 -2.17
N LYS A 65 4.74 -12.97 -3.22
CA LYS A 65 5.60 -13.58 -4.23
C LYS A 65 7.05 -13.71 -3.76
N PHE A 66 7.56 -12.71 -3.03
CA PHE A 66 8.89 -12.72 -2.42
C PHE A 66 8.78 -12.15 -0.99
N PRO A 67 8.21 -12.92 -0.04
CA PRO A 67 7.97 -12.44 1.32
C PRO A 67 9.25 -12.13 2.08
N GLU A 68 10.35 -12.80 1.78
CA GLU A 68 11.67 -12.58 2.36
C GLU A 68 12.25 -11.19 2.08
N ASP A 69 11.84 -10.55 0.98
CA ASP A 69 12.31 -9.22 0.57
C ASP A 69 11.57 -8.10 1.32
N TRP A 70 10.50 -8.44 2.03
CA TRP A 70 9.70 -7.47 2.76
C TRP A 70 10.26 -7.24 4.16
N HIS A 71 11.06 -6.18 4.28
CA HIS A 71 11.76 -5.82 5.51
C HIS A 71 10.84 -5.17 6.56
N MET A 72 9.76 -5.86 6.95
CA MET A 72 8.82 -5.42 7.98
C MET A 72 9.13 -6.10 9.32
N LEU A 73 10.19 -5.65 9.98
CA LEU A 73 10.62 -6.17 11.28
C LEU A 73 9.77 -5.63 12.45
N GLN A 74 8.96 -4.61 12.18
CA GLN A 74 8.05 -4.02 13.15
C GLN A 74 6.63 -4.56 12.96
N ARG A 75 5.86 -4.61 14.05
CA ARG A 75 4.44 -5.00 13.99
C ARG A 75 3.64 -3.95 13.22
N ILE A 76 2.76 -4.40 12.31
CA ILE A 76 1.90 -3.50 11.52
C ILE A 76 0.40 -3.82 11.56
N TRP A 77 0.02 -4.98 12.09
CA TRP A 77 -1.39 -5.34 12.26
C TRP A 77 -1.89 -4.93 13.64
N VAL A 78 -3.10 -4.37 13.65
CA VAL A 78 -3.76 -3.79 14.83
C VAL A 78 -4.59 -4.81 15.61
N ASP A 79 -4.73 -6.04 15.11
CA ASP A 79 -5.40 -7.13 15.81
C ASP A 79 -4.49 -7.70 16.92
N GLY A 80 -5.09 -8.04 18.07
CA GLY A 80 -4.43 -8.66 19.23
C GLY A 80 -4.42 -7.82 20.51
N ASP A 81 -3.81 -8.39 21.56
CA ASP A 81 -3.57 -7.85 22.91
C ASP A 81 -2.40 -6.85 22.98
N PHE A 82 -2.15 -6.13 21.88
CA PHE A 82 -1.00 -5.24 21.75
C PHE A 82 -1.04 -4.16 22.85
N MET A 83 -0.09 -4.24 23.77
CA MET A 83 0.22 -3.16 24.71
C MET A 83 1.50 -2.48 24.23
N GLU A 84 1.41 -1.18 23.97
CA GLU A 84 2.57 -0.34 23.75
C GLU A 84 3.51 -0.48 24.96
N ARG A 85 4.81 -0.68 24.73
CA ARG A 85 5.77 -0.74 25.84
C ARG A 85 5.80 0.65 26.47
N SER A 86 5.27 0.78 27.68
CA SER A 86 5.47 1.96 28.51
C SER A 86 6.97 2.13 28.78
N GLU A 87 7.45 3.38 28.64
CA GLU A 87 8.82 3.78 28.98
C GLU A 87 9.20 3.46 30.42
#